data_AF-A0ABC8RV09-F1
#
_entry.id   AF-A0ABC8RV09-F1
#
_cell.length_a   1.000
_cell.length_b   1.000
_cell.length_c   1.000
_cell.angle_alpha   90.00
_cell.angle_beta   90.00
_cell.angle_gamma   90.00
#
_symmetry.space_group_name_H-M   'P 1'
#
loop_
_entity.id
_entity.type
_entity.pdbx_description
1 polymer ?
#
loop_
_entity_poly.entity_id
_entity_poly.type
_entity_poly.pdbx_seq_one_letter_code
_entity_poly.pdbx_strand_id
1 'polypeptide(L)'
;MIFEFFQYPDKPTKLQKKDVKELMAILSRMYPCKECADHFKEVLRANPVETGSQAEFSQWLCHVHNVVNRSLGKLVFPCERVDARWGKLDCEQRACDLQGTMTNLGNAAH
;
A
#
# COMPACT_ATOMS: atom_id res chain seq x y z
N MET A 1 -7.08 -3.65 1.42
CA MET A 1 -6.96 -3.99 2.85
C MET A 1 -5.61 -3.61 3.47
N ILE A 2 -4.56 -3.27 2.70
CA ILE A 2 -3.21 -3.01 3.25
C ILE A 2 -2.92 -1.51 3.50
N PHE A 3 -3.76 -0.58 3.04
CA PHE A 3 -3.42 0.86 3.05
C PHE A 3 -4.14 1.71 4.11
N GLU A 4 -4.77 1.12 5.13
CA GLU A 4 -5.47 1.89 6.18
C GLU A 4 -4.54 2.42 7.28
N PHE A 5 -3.22 2.35 7.09
CA PHE A 5 -2.23 2.74 8.11
C PHE A 5 -1.88 4.23 8.14
N PHE A 6 -2.70 5.10 7.56
CA PHE A 6 -2.52 6.55 7.62
C PHE A 6 -2.54 7.12 9.06
N GLN A 7 -3.11 6.37 10.00
CA GLN A 7 -3.12 6.68 11.43
C GLN A 7 -1.81 6.33 12.15
N TYR A 8 -0.87 5.63 11.48
CA TYR A 8 0.46 5.42 12.04
C TYR A 8 1.13 6.78 12.26
N PRO A 9 1.70 7.06 13.43
CA PRO A 9 2.21 8.40 13.73
C PRO A 9 3.58 8.66 13.09
N ASP A 10 3.88 9.94 12.84
CA ASP A 10 5.20 10.37 12.33
C ASP A 10 6.34 10.04 13.30
N LYS A 11 6.05 10.04 14.60
CA LYS A 11 6.98 9.68 15.69
C LYS A 11 6.43 8.50 16.49
N PRO A 12 6.53 7.27 15.97
CA PRO A 12 5.95 6.10 16.63
C PRO A 12 6.77 5.66 17.83
N THR A 13 6.05 5.22 18.86
CA THR A 13 6.63 4.60 20.05
C THR A 13 7.26 3.24 19.71
N LYS A 14 8.14 2.74 20.60
CA LYS A 14 8.74 1.41 20.45
C LYS A 14 7.67 0.30 20.35
N LEU A 15 6.57 0.44 21.10
CA LEU A 15 5.45 -0.49 21.06
C LEU A 15 4.76 -0.47 19.69
N GLN A 16 4.39 0.71 19.19
CA GLN A 16 3.77 0.85 17.87
C GLN A 16 4.65 0.30 16.74
N LYS A 17 5.96 0.52 16.80
CA LYS A 17 6.92 -0.07 15.84
C LYS A 17 6.90 -1.60 15.89
N LYS A 18 6.83 -2.19 17.08
CA LYS A 18 6.77 -3.64 17.27
C LYS A 18 5.44 -4.21 16.77
N ASP A 19 4.33 -3.57 17.12
CA ASP A 19 2.98 -4.05 16.81
C ASP A 19 2.74 -4.08 15.30
N VAL A 20 3.19 -3.07 14.56
CA VAL A 20 3.09 -3.06 13.09
C VAL A 20 3.91 -4.19 12.46
N LYS A 21 5.12 -4.45 12.95
CA LYS A 21 5.95 -5.57 12.47
C LYS A 21 5.28 -6.91 12.73
N GLU A 22 4.73 -7.09 13.93
CA GLU A 22 3.99 -8.32 14.25
C GLU A 22 2.72 -8.45 13.41
N LEU A 23 1.98 -7.35 13.19
CA LEU A 23 0.80 -7.36 12.34
C LEU A 23 1.12 -7.82 10.91
N MET A 24 2.20 -7.31 10.30
CA MET A 24 2.62 -7.77 8.96
C MET A 24 2.97 -9.26 8.96
N ALA A 25 3.67 -9.73 10.01
CA ALA A 25 3.99 -11.14 10.16
C ALA A 25 2.74 -12.02 10.39
N ILE A 26 1.73 -11.53 11.11
CA ILE A 26 0.44 -12.23 11.29
C ILE A 26 -0.29 -12.29 9.95
N LEU A 27 -0.35 -11.18 9.21
CA LEU A 27 -1.00 -11.14 7.90
C LEU A 27 -0.38 -12.17 6.95
N SER A 28 0.93 -12.32 6.93
CA SER A 28 1.58 -13.34 6.08
C SER A 28 1.27 -14.78 6.50
N ARG A 29 0.67 -15.04 7.66
CA ARG A 29 0.26 -16.38 8.11
C ARG A 29 -1.24 -16.61 8.01
N MET A 30 -2.03 -15.56 8.27
CA MET A 30 -3.47 -15.63 8.40
C MET A 30 -4.23 -15.23 7.14
N TYR A 31 -3.53 -14.78 6.09
CA TYR A 31 -4.19 -14.39 4.85
C TYR A 31 -4.93 -15.60 4.25
N PRO A 32 -6.24 -15.50 3.93
CA PRO A 32 -7.07 -16.66 3.58
C PRO A 32 -6.62 -17.43 2.33
N CYS A 33 -5.83 -16.79 1.46
CA CYS A 33 -5.23 -17.42 0.29
C CYS A 33 -3.84 -17.98 0.65
N LYS A 34 -3.70 -19.31 0.67
CA LYS A 34 -2.45 -20.00 1.07
C LYS A 34 -1.24 -19.59 0.21
N GLU A 35 -1.37 -19.68 -1.12
CA GLU A 35 -0.29 -19.31 -2.05
C GLU A 35 0.09 -17.83 -1.94
N CYS A 36 -0.90 -16.95 -1.77
CA CYS A 36 -0.68 -15.52 -1.54
C CYS A 36 0.06 -15.28 -0.22
N ALA A 37 -0.31 -16.00 0.85
CA ALA A 37 0.32 -15.91 2.16
C ALA A 37 1.78 -16.39 2.11
N ASP A 38 2.04 -17.53 1.47
CA ASP A 38 3.38 -18.09 1.32
C ASP A 38 4.28 -17.17 0.49
N HIS A 39 3.78 -16.62 -0.63
CA HIS A 39 4.49 -15.60 -1.39
C HIS A 39 4.73 -14.34 -0.56
N PHE A 40 3.74 -13.86 0.21
CA PHE A 40 3.92 -12.67 1.03
C PHE A 40 4.98 -12.88 2.14
N LYS A 41 5.12 -14.08 2.69
CA LYS A 41 6.24 -14.40 3.62
C LYS A 41 7.60 -14.20 2.94
N GLU A 42 7.75 -14.61 1.69
CA GLU A 42 8.99 -14.41 0.94
C GLU A 42 9.26 -12.92 0.68
N VAL A 43 8.22 -12.19 0.28
CA VAL A 43 8.30 -10.74 0.08
C VAL A 43 8.73 -10.03 1.37
N LEU A 44 8.18 -10.41 2.52
CA LEU A 44 8.55 -9.84 3.83
C LEU A 44 10.01 -10.16 4.23
N ARG A 45 10.53 -11.33 3.86
CA ARG A 45 11.94 -11.67 4.10
C ARG A 45 12.89 -10.82 3.27
N ALA A 46 12.52 -10.55 2.02
CA ALA A 46 13.33 -9.73 1.11
C ALA A 46 13.17 -8.22 1.35
N ASN A 47 12.03 -7.79 1.90
CA ASN A 47 11.68 -6.39 2.14
C ASN A 47 11.27 -6.21 3.61
N PRO A 48 12.24 -6.08 4.54
CA PRO A 48 11.94 -5.90 5.96
C PRO A 48 11.01 -4.71 6.21
N VAL A 49 10.06 -4.86 7.13
CA VAL A 49 9.07 -3.82 7.43
C VAL A 49 9.75 -2.58 8.02
N GLU A 50 9.59 -1.46 7.32
CA GLU A 50 10.08 -0.15 7.73
C GLU A 50 9.00 0.58 8.56
N THR A 51 9.35 1.01 9.77
CA THR A 51 8.39 1.54 10.75
C THR A 51 8.91 2.79 11.46
N GLY A 52 9.90 3.49 10.89
CA GLY A 52 10.49 4.67 11.49
C GLY A 52 9.52 5.84 11.64
N SER A 53 8.59 6.00 10.69
CA SER A 53 7.57 7.04 10.64
C SER A 53 6.34 6.60 9.82
N GLN A 54 5.29 7.43 9.78
CA GLN A 54 4.14 7.26 8.89
C GLN A 54 4.54 7.19 7.42
N ALA A 55 5.33 8.15 6.96
CA ALA A 55 5.73 8.24 5.56
C ALA A 55 6.57 7.02 5.14
N GLU A 56 7.54 6.64 5.97
CA GLU A 56 8.40 5.48 5.73
C GLU A 56 7.56 4.19 5.61
N PHE A 57 6.62 3.97 6.53
CA PHE A 57 5.78 2.79 6.49
C PHE A 57 4.82 2.79 5.29
N SER A 58 4.22 3.94 4.95
CA SER A 58 3.35 4.09 3.79
C SER A 58 4.08 3.81 2.46
N GLN A 59 5.31 4.31 2.33
CA GLN A 59 6.15 4.05 1.16
C GLN A 59 6.51 2.56 1.07
N TRP A 60 6.94 1.96 2.18
CA TRP A 60 7.23 0.53 2.23
C TRP A 60 6.02 -0.33 1.81
N LEU A 61 4.83 -0.02 2.33
CA LEU A 61 3.58 -0.71 1.95
C LEU A 61 3.32 -0.59 0.45
N CYS A 62 3.50 0.60 -0.13
CA CYS A 62 3.34 0.81 -1.58
C CYS A 62 4.33 -0.02 -2.39
N HIS A 63 5.61 -0.01 -2.02
CA HIS A 63 6.65 -0.77 -2.70
C HIS A 63 6.38 -2.28 -2.68
N VAL A 64 6.01 -2.82 -1.51
CA VAL A 64 5.65 -4.22 -1.34
C VAL A 64 4.39 -4.59 -2.14
N HIS A 65 3.38 -3.73 -2.18
CA HIS A 65 2.21 -3.94 -3.03
C HIS A 65 2.61 -3.99 -4.52
N ASN A 66 3.56 -3.14 -4.93
CA ASN A 66 4.07 -3.14 -6.29
C ASN A 66 4.92 -4.37 -6.63
N VAL A 67 5.60 -5.00 -5.65
CA VAL A 67 6.23 -6.31 -5.85
C VAL A 67 5.17 -7.35 -6.26
N VAL A 68 4.05 -7.38 -5.53
CA VAL A 68 2.92 -8.27 -5.85
C VAL A 68 2.30 -7.91 -7.21
N ASN A 69 2.08 -6.62 -7.50
CA ASN A 69 1.56 -6.20 -8.81
C ASN A 69 2.43 -6.69 -9.96
N ARG A 70 3.76 -6.53 -9.85
CA ARG A 70 4.69 -7.02 -10.88
C ARG A 70 4.61 -8.53 -11.05
N SER A 71 4.55 -9.29 -9.96
CA SER A 71 4.43 -10.77 -10.02
C SER A 71 3.16 -11.23 -10.74
N LEU A 72 2.10 -10.41 -10.72
CA LEU A 72 0.81 -10.68 -11.35
C LEU A 72 0.62 -9.98 -12.71
N GLY A 73 1.65 -9.31 -13.23
CA GLY A 73 1.57 -8.54 -14.48
C GLY A 73 0.64 -7.32 -14.42
N LYS A 74 0.36 -6.79 -13.23
CA LYS A 74 -0.46 -5.59 -13.03
C LYS A 74 0.39 -4.32 -13.16
N LEU A 75 -0.27 -3.20 -13.48
CA LEU A 75 0.37 -1.88 -13.53
C LEU A 75 0.99 -1.52 -12.17
N VAL A 76 2.16 -0.88 -12.23
CA VAL A 76 2.84 -0.35 -11.05
C VAL A 76 2.13 0.94 -10.61
N PHE A 77 1.79 1.03 -9.33
CA PHE A 77 1.24 2.23 -8.74
C PHE A 77 2.36 3.25 -8.41
N PRO A 78 2.23 4.53 -8.78
CA PRO A 78 3.22 5.55 -8.44
C PRO A 78 3.18 5.87 -6.93
N CYS A 79 4.22 5.47 -6.19
CA CYS A 79 4.24 5.60 -4.73
C CYS A 79 4.31 7.04 -4.23
N GLU A 80 4.63 8.00 -5.09
CA GLU A 80 4.53 9.44 -4.83
C GLU A 80 3.07 9.87 -4.56
N ARG A 81 2.10 9.07 -5.02
CA ARG A 81 0.66 9.33 -4.85
C ARG A 81 0.04 8.51 -3.71
N VAL A 82 0.84 7.82 -2.88
CA VAL A 82 0.31 6.97 -1.81
C VAL A 82 -0.50 7.77 -0.80
N ASP A 83 -0.02 8.96 -0.40
CA ASP A 83 -0.71 9.82 0.56
C ASP A 83 -1.94 10.49 -0.04
N ALA A 84 -1.89 10.87 -1.33
CA ALA A 84 -3.07 11.40 -2.02
C ALA A 84 -4.20 10.35 -2.08
N ARG A 85 -3.85 9.07 -2.23
CA ARG A 85 -4.84 8.00 -2.36
C ARG A 85 -5.34 7.44 -1.02
N TRP A 86 -4.47 7.36 -0.02
CA TRP A 86 -4.71 6.63 1.23
C TRP A 86 -4.36 7.41 2.49
N GLY A 87 -3.87 8.65 2.37
CA GLY A 87 -3.47 9.50 3.49
C GLY A 87 -4.65 10.17 4.21
N LYS A 88 -4.32 11.09 5.12
CA LYS A 88 -5.27 11.89 5.90
C LYS A 88 -6.05 12.79 4.94
N LEU A 89 -7.30 12.44 4.67
CA LEU A 89 -8.22 13.22 3.87
C LEU A 89 -8.59 14.53 4.58
N ASP A 90 -7.97 15.64 4.18
CA ASP A 90 -8.68 16.89 3.91
C ASP A 90 -8.65 17.08 2.39
N CYS A 91 -9.61 16.46 1.67
CA CYS A 91 -9.74 16.70 0.24
C CYS A 91 -10.67 17.87 -0.02
N GLU A 92 -10.11 19.07 -0.04
CA GLU A 92 -10.79 20.21 -0.65
C GLU A 92 -11.03 19.90 -2.14
N GLN A 93 -12.28 20.03 -2.57
CA GLN A 93 -12.70 19.98 -3.97
C GLN A 93 -12.29 18.72 -4.76
N ARG A 94 -12.22 17.55 -4.11
CA ARG A 94 -12.00 16.25 -4.78
C ARG A 94 -10.67 16.15 -5.55
N ALA A 95 -9.68 16.98 -5.22
CA ALA A 95 -8.37 16.99 -5.87
C ALA A 95 -7.55 15.70 -5.68
N CYS A 96 -7.94 14.84 -4.74
CA CYS A 96 -7.36 13.53 -4.50
C CYS A 96 -8.04 12.38 -5.27
N ASP A 97 -9.07 12.67 -6.07
CA ASP A 97 -9.61 11.69 -7.01
C ASP A 97 -8.47 11.25 -7.93
N LEU A 98 -8.04 9.98 -7.79
CA LEU A 98 -7.09 9.40 -8.74
C LEU A 98 -7.74 9.48 -10.11
N GLN A 99 -7.19 10.33 -10.98
CA GLN A 99 -7.57 10.37 -12.38
C GLN A 99 -7.40 8.99 -12.99
N GLY A 100 -8.54 8.32 -13.12
CA GLY A 100 -8.79 7.06 -13.79
C GLY A 100 -10.21 7.09 -14.34
N THR A 101 -10.65 8.25 -14.85
CA THR A 101 -11.78 8.28 -15.77
C THR A 101 -11.26 7.73 -17.09
N MET A 102 -11.92 6.72 -17.63
CA MET A 102 -11.69 6.28 -19.01
C MET A 102 -11.95 7.45 -19.97
N THR A 103 -10.92 8.19 -20.33
CA THR A 103 -10.96 9.15 -21.43
C THR A 103 -10.11 8.60 -22.57
N ASN A 104 -10.69 7.64 -23.31
CA ASN A 104 -10.68 7.57 -24.78
C ASN A 104 -11.26 6.24 -25.29
N LEU A 105 -12.55 6.00 -25.03
CA LEU A 105 -13.39 5.09 -25.83
C LEU A 105 -14.80 5.69 -25.86
N GLY A 106 -14.96 6.71 -26.70
CA GLY A 106 -16.21 7.44 -26.82
C GLY A 106 -16.09 8.75 -27.59
N ASN A 107 -15.60 8.68 -28.83
CA ASN A 107 -16.04 9.50 -29.97
C ASN A 107 -15.18 9.19 -31.20
N ALA A 108 -15.58 8.16 -31.94
CA ALA A 108 -15.47 8.17 -33.39
C ALA A 108 -16.87 7.81 -33.90
N ALA A 109 -17.66 8.85 -34.15
CA ALA A 109 -18.87 8.75 -34.93
C ALA A 109 -18.48 8.54 -36.39
N HIS A 110 -18.89 7.41 -36.95
CA HIS A 110 -19.50 7.30 -38.28
C HIS A 110 -20.34 6.03 -38.32
#